data_AF-A0A3D0CDS1-F1
#
_entry.id   AF-A0A3D0CDS1-F1
#
_cell.length_a   1.000
_cell.length_b   1.000
_cell.length_c   1.000
_cell.angle_alpha   90.00
_cell.angle_beta   90.00
_cell.angle_gamma   90.00
#
_symmetry.space_group_name_H-M   'P 1'
#
loop_
_entity.id
_entity.type
_entity.pdbx_description
1 polymer ?
#
loop_
_entity_poly.entity_id
_entity_poly.type
_entity_poly.pdbx_seq_one_letter_code
_entity_poly.pdbx_strand_id
1 'polypeptide(L)'
;YLVQFYPAYIYQQTKVELLIAGGNFVSQAKTEKQLGWQVLFPKSNKAKNQHKLDYGQDQEQTLPPLTKGQLLHCHQGELIEKHTSPPQSFTDATLLGAMTGISRYVNDAAIKKVLKETDGLGTDATRAGIIDLLFKRGFLQRQGKAITATEVGVALINALPPMATLPDMTAQWEATLTAISEKNTSYLSFMQPLTNTVHEMVQSASQQSFAGLPKVAFKPKRGKRAFQKKTTKKAS
;
A
#
# COMPACT_ATOMS: atom_id res chain seq x y z
N TYR A 1 22.60 2.82 3.45
CA TYR A 1 23.72 3.59 4.02
C TYR A 1 24.77 3.92 2.96
N LEU A 2 25.50 2.94 2.40
CA LEU A 2 26.58 3.19 1.41
C LEU A 2 26.15 4.04 0.18
N VAL A 3 24.91 3.86 -0.30
CA VAL A 3 24.30 4.64 -1.39
C VAL A 3 24.41 6.16 -1.20
N GLN A 4 24.36 6.65 0.04
CA GLN A 4 24.38 8.08 0.37
C GLN A 4 25.72 8.76 0.01
N PHE A 5 26.79 7.98 -0.14
CA PHE A 5 28.14 8.46 -0.46
C PHE A 5 28.52 8.29 -1.94
N TYR A 6 27.61 7.77 -2.75
CA TYR A 6 27.83 7.62 -4.19
C TYR A 6 27.22 8.79 -4.97
N PRO A 7 27.80 9.15 -6.13
CA PRO A 7 27.21 10.18 -6.98
C PRO A 7 25.83 9.75 -7.51
N ALA A 8 25.05 10.74 -7.94
CA ALA A 8 23.75 10.51 -8.55
C ALA A 8 23.89 9.65 -9.83
N TYR A 9 22.88 8.85 -10.12
CA TYR A 9 22.74 8.19 -11.42
C TYR A 9 22.36 9.25 -12.47
N ILE A 10 23.20 9.40 -13.49
CA ILE A 10 22.99 10.36 -14.58
C ILE A 10 22.64 9.59 -15.86
N TYR A 11 21.55 9.98 -16.49
CA TYR A 11 21.11 9.44 -17.77
C TYR A 11 20.68 10.57 -18.70
N GLN A 12 20.72 10.29 -20.00
CA GLN A 12 20.17 11.15 -21.04
C GLN A 12 18.90 10.50 -21.58
N GLN A 13 17.77 11.19 -21.50
CA GLN A 13 16.52 10.76 -22.12
C GLN A 13 16.33 11.53 -23.43
N THR A 14 16.18 10.80 -24.53
CA THR A 14 15.90 11.34 -25.86
C THR A 14 14.44 11.02 -26.19
N LYS A 15 13.63 12.06 -26.41
CA LYS A 15 12.25 11.94 -26.88
C LYS A 15 12.18 12.41 -28.33
N VAL A 16 11.64 11.58 -29.20
CA VAL A 16 11.46 11.86 -30.63
C VAL A 16 9.98 11.84 -30.94
N GLU A 17 9.50 12.91 -31.57
CA GLU A 17 8.13 13.04 -32.03
C GLU A 17 8.15 12.97 -33.57
N LEU A 18 7.35 12.07 -34.12
CA LEU A 18 7.32 11.73 -35.54
C LEU A 18 5.91 11.99 -36.08
N LEU A 19 5.85 12.64 -37.24
CA LEU A 19 4.62 12.79 -37.99
C LEU A 19 4.61 11.78 -39.13
N ILE A 20 3.70 10.81 -39.09
CA ILE A 20 3.58 9.77 -40.12
C ILE A 20 2.15 9.81 -40.66
N ALA A 21 1.99 10.18 -41.92
CA ALA A 21 0.68 10.31 -42.59
C ALA A 21 -0.35 11.13 -41.80
N GLY A 22 0.10 12.19 -41.11
CA GLY A 22 -0.74 13.05 -40.27
C GLY A 22 -0.95 12.57 -38.83
N GLY A 23 -0.52 11.35 -38.48
CA GLY A 23 -0.53 10.82 -37.11
C GLY A 23 0.73 11.17 -36.32
N ASN A 24 0.57 11.43 -35.01
CA ASN A 24 1.67 11.71 -34.10
C ASN A 24 2.13 10.45 -33.37
N PHE A 25 3.41 10.11 -33.54
CA PHE A 25 4.06 8.99 -32.88
C PHE A 25 5.18 9.49 -31.98
N VAL A 26 5.37 8.82 -30.83
CA VAL A 26 6.42 9.18 -29.86
C VAL A 26 7.31 7.96 -29.62
N SER A 27 8.62 8.17 -29.72
CA SER A 27 9.63 7.21 -29.29
C SER A 27 10.50 7.83 -28.21
N GLN A 28 10.87 7.05 -27.20
CA GLN A 28 11.69 7.48 -26.08
C GLN A 28 12.82 6.48 -25.87
N ALA A 29 14.04 7.00 -25.73
CA ALA A 29 15.21 6.21 -25.36
C ALA A 29 15.90 6.82 -24.16
N LYS A 30 16.47 5.96 -23.34
CA LYS A 30 17.28 6.33 -22.19
C LYS A 30 18.68 5.78 -22.36
N THR A 31 19.68 6.66 -22.32
CA THR A 31 21.09 6.30 -22.40
C THR A 31 21.77 6.63 -21.08
N GLU A 32 22.36 5.62 -20.45
CA GLU A 32 23.08 5.77 -19.20
C GLU A 32 24.37 6.57 -19.43
N LYS A 33 24.61 7.64 -18.66
CA LYS A 33 25.84 8.44 -18.74
C LYS A 33 26.78 8.13 -17.58
N GLN A 34 26.22 8.00 -16.38
CA GLN A 34 26.95 7.64 -15.16
C GLN A 34 26.08 6.77 -14.27
N LEU A 35 26.58 5.59 -13.89
CA LEU A 35 25.83 4.62 -13.10
C LEU A 35 25.60 5.10 -11.65
N GLY A 36 26.53 5.88 -11.10
CA GLY A 36 26.43 6.44 -9.75
C GLY A 36 26.18 5.37 -8.68
N TRP A 37 25.26 5.67 -7.75
CA TRP A 37 24.86 4.75 -6.69
C TRP A 37 24.30 3.40 -7.14
N GLN A 38 23.84 3.28 -8.40
CA GLN A 38 23.31 2.01 -8.92
C GLN A 38 24.37 0.91 -9.03
N VAL A 39 25.67 1.25 -8.99
CA VAL A 39 26.77 0.26 -8.90
C VAL A 39 26.59 -0.72 -7.72
N LEU A 40 25.98 -0.25 -6.64
CA LEU A 40 25.74 -1.05 -5.43
C LEU A 40 24.57 -2.06 -5.58
N PHE A 41 23.77 -1.94 -6.62
CA PHE A 41 22.62 -2.80 -6.90
C PHE A 41 22.73 -3.39 -8.31
N PRO A 42 23.72 -4.27 -8.56
CA PRO A 42 23.88 -4.88 -9.86
C PRO A 42 22.59 -5.61 -10.25
N LYS A 43 22.07 -5.29 -11.44
CA LYS A 43 20.89 -5.96 -12.01
C LYS A 43 21.21 -7.45 -12.15
N SER A 44 20.78 -8.27 -11.19
CA SER A 44 20.84 -9.72 -11.36
C SER A 44 19.95 -10.10 -12.53
N ASN A 45 20.52 -10.74 -13.55
CA ASN A 45 19.81 -11.27 -14.72
C ASN A 45 18.74 -12.34 -14.39
N LYS A 46 18.42 -12.58 -13.10
CA LYS A 46 17.47 -13.60 -12.63
C LYS A 46 16.12 -13.08 -12.14
N ALA A 47 15.77 -11.80 -12.33
CA ALA A 47 14.48 -11.27 -11.87
C ALA A 47 13.74 -10.42 -12.93
N LYS A 48 13.41 -11.03 -14.08
CA LYS A 48 12.38 -10.49 -15.00
C LYS A 48 10.94 -10.77 -14.55
N ASN A 49 10.72 -11.47 -13.43
CA ASN A 49 9.40 -11.93 -12.99
C ASN A 49 9.00 -11.49 -11.57
N GLN A 50 9.20 -10.21 -11.22
CA GLN A 50 8.44 -9.63 -10.10
C GLN A 50 7.84 -8.29 -10.49
N HIS A 51 6.53 -8.25 -10.26
CA HIS A 51 5.55 -7.27 -10.65
C HIS A 51 5.96 -5.83 -10.30
N LYS A 52 6.56 -5.13 -11.26
CA LYS A 52 6.56 -3.66 -11.30
C LYS A 52 5.49 -3.23 -12.29
N LEU A 53 4.33 -2.88 -11.76
CA LEU A 53 3.36 -2.02 -12.45
C LEU A 53 3.98 -0.63 -12.51
N ASP A 54 4.79 -0.39 -13.53
CA ASP A 54 5.07 0.95 -14.01
C ASP A 54 5.11 0.88 -15.53
N TYR A 55 4.17 1.57 -16.17
CA TYR A 55 4.09 1.64 -17.62
C TYR A 55 5.33 2.39 -18.13
N GLY A 56 6.32 1.64 -18.63
CA GLY A 56 7.47 2.21 -19.35
C GLY A 56 8.85 1.80 -18.81
N GLN A 57 9.09 0.52 -18.51
CA GLN A 57 10.48 0.06 -18.36
C GLN A 57 11.06 -0.34 -19.72
N ASP A 58 11.79 0.61 -20.29
CA ASP A 58 13.17 0.48 -20.76
C ASP A 58 13.55 -0.96 -21.21
N GLN A 59 13.04 -1.38 -22.38
CA GLN A 59 13.97 -2.03 -23.29
C GLN A 59 15.05 -0.99 -23.56
N GLU A 60 16.33 -1.35 -23.47
CA GLU A 60 17.45 -0.51 -23.92
C GLU A 60 17.33 -0.31 -25.44
N GLN A 61 16.30 0.41 -25.87
CA GLN A 61 16.19 0.94 -27.21
C GLN A 61 17.06 2.17 -27.22
N THR A 62 18.23 2.04 -27.83
CA THR A 62 19.04 3.19 -28.20
C THR A 62 18.43 3.83 -29.43
N LEU A 63 18.14 5.12 -29.37
CA LEU A 63 17.78 5.90 -30.55
C LEU A 63 19.05 6.36 -31.27
N PRO A 64 19.11 6.30 -32.61
CA PRO A 64 20.19 6.91 -33.36
C PRO A 64 20.18 8.44 -33.17
N PRO A 65 21.29 9.13 -33.44
CA PRO A 65 21.29 10.59 -33.50
C PRO A 65 20.34 11.06 -34.62
N LEU A 66 19.42 11.96 -34.27
CA LEU A 66 18.41 12.50 -35.17
C LEU A 66 18.42 14.03 -35.12
N THR A 67 18.10 14.66 -36.24
CA THR A 67 17.97 16.13 -36.34
C THR A 67 16.53 16.54 -36.60
N LYS A 68 16.13 17.71 -36.09
CA LYS A 68 14.79 18.26 -36.35
C LYS A 68 14.57 18.46 -37.86
N GLY A 69 13.44 17.98 -38.37
CA GLY A 69 13.10 18.06 -39.80
C GLY A 69 13.71 16.96 -40.66
N GLN A 70 14.44 16.00 -40.06
CA GLN A 70 14.92 14.83 -40.76
C GLN A 70 13.75 13.99 -41.30
N LEU A 71 13.77 13.71 -42.60
CA LEU A 71 12.83 12.79 -43.22
C LEU A 71 13.26 11.36 -42.92
N LEU A 72 12.32 10.59 -42.38
CA LEU A 72 12.51 9.17 -42.04
C LEU A 72 11.47 8.34 -42.79
N HIS A 73 11.76 7.06 -42.98
CA HIS A 73 10.86 6.13 -43.65
C HIS A 73 10.25 5.15 -42.63
N CYS A 74 8.93 5.04 -42.62
CA CYS A 74 8.21 4.04 -41.84
C CYS A 74 8.12 2.75 -42.64
N HIS A 75 8.88 1.72 -42.26
CA HIS A 75 8.93 0.45 -42.99
C HIS A 75 7.67 -0.40 -42.81
N GLN A 76 7.12 -0.45 -41.59
CA GLN A 76 5.96 -1.27 -41.28
C GLN A 76 5.17 -0.68 -40.11
N GLY A 77 3.87 -0.93 -40.10
CA GLY A 77 2.99 -0.71 -38.94
C GLY A 77 2.51 -2.05 -38.42
N GLU A 78 2.41 -2.18 -37.09
CA GLU A 78 1.91 -3.38 -36.42
C GLU A 78 0.72 -3.01 -35.53
N LEU A 79 -0.34 -3.82 -35.58
CA LEU A 79 -1.45 -3.73 -34.63
C LEU A 79 -1.10 -4.52 -33.37
N ILE A 80 -0.83 -3.81 -32.28
CA ILE A 80 -0.58 -4.43 -30.98
C ILE A 80 -1.90 -4.51 -30.21
N GLU A 81 -2.53 -5.67 -30.25
CA GLU A 81 -3.72 -5.96 -29.45
C GLU A 81 -3.35 -6.07 -27.96
N LYS A 82 -4.12 -5.41 -27.11
CA LYS A 82 -3.91 -5.41 -25.65
C LYS A 82 -5.22 -5.69 -24.93
N HIS A 83 -5.11 -6.41 -23.82
CA HIS A 83 -6.23 -6.68 -22.93
C HIS A 83 -6.02 -5.99 -21.57
N THR A 84 -7.10 -5.50 -20.98
CA THR A 84 -7.10 -5.05 -19.59
C THR A 84 -6.98 -6.25 -18.67
N SER A 85 -6.13 -6.15 -17.65
CA SER A 85 -6.04 -7.14 -16.58
C SER A 85 -6.72 -6.61 -15.32
N PRO A 86 -7.36 -7.46 -14.51
CA PRO A 86 -7.90 -7.03 -13.23
C PRO A 86 -6.77 -6.55 -12.30
N PRO A 87 -7.07 -5.70 -11.31
CA PRO A 87 -6.12 -5.31 -10.29
C PRO A 87 -5.54 -6.54 -9.58
N GLN A 88 -4.25 -6.50 -9.29
CA GLN A 88 -3.64 -7.59 -8.55
C GLN A 88 -4.06 -7.57 -7.09
N SER A 89 -4.28 -8.77 -6.54
CA SER A 89 -4.39 -8.95 -5.10
C SER A 89 -3.15 -8.45 -4.38
N PHE A 90 -3.33 -8.01 -3.14
CA PHE A 90 -2.23 -7.59 -2.30
C PHE A 90 -1.27 -8.74 -2.00
N THR A 91 -0.02 -8.40 -1.69
CA THR A 91 1.02 -9.26 -1.13
C THR A 91 1.44 -8.64 0.20
N ASP A 92 2.24 -9.30 1.03
CA ASP A 92 2.72 -8.68 2.28
C ASP A 92 3.42 -7.32 2.01
N ALA A 93 4.24 -7.26 0.95
CA ALA A 93 4.95 -6.03 0.56
C ALA A 93 4.01 -4.95 0.02
N THR A 94 3.07 -5.30 -0.86
CA THR A 94 2.16 -4.30 -1.45
C THR A 94 1.07 -3.85 -0.47
N LEU A 95 0.66 -4.69 0.48
CA LEU A 95 -0.24 -4.31 1.57
C LEU A 95 0.44 -3.35 2.54
N LEU A 96 1.68 -3.64 2.95
CA LEU A 96 2.47 -2.73 3.78
C LEU A 96 2.73 -1.39 3.07
N GLY A 97 3.04 -1.44 1.77
CA GLY A 97 3.16 -0.27 0.91
C GLY A 97 1.86 0.52 0.74
N ALA A 98 0.71 -0.15 0.82
CA ALA A 98 -0.60 0.49 0.80
C ALA A 98 -0.92 1.14 2.16
N MET A 99 -0.55 0.53 3.29
CA MET A 99 -0.74 1.13 4.62
C MET A 99 0.09 2.41 4.78
N THR A 100 1.35 2.40 4.37
CA THR A 100 2.21 3.60 4.33
C THR A 100 1.68 4.63 3.33
N GLY A 101 1.33 4.19 2.12
CA GLY A 101 0.87 5.05 1.03
C GLY A 101 -0.65 5.18 0.92
N ILE A 102 -1.38 5.13 2.03
CA ILE A 102 -2.85 4.99 2.03
C ILE A 102 -3.56 6.19 1.38
N SER A 103 -2.91 7.36 1.34
CA SER A 103 -3.38 8.56 0.62
C SER A 103 -3.68 8.30 -0.87
N ARG A 104 -3.08 7.28 -1.49
CA ARG A 104 -3.39 6.87 -2.87
C ARG A 104 -4.80 6.31 -3.05
N TYR A 105 -5.41 5.84 -1.97
CA TYR A 105 -6.72 5.17 -1.95
C TYR A 105 -7.85 6.07 -1.42
N VAL A 106 -7.54 7.31 -1.05
CA VAL A 106 -8.53 8.31 -0.64
C VAL A 106 -8.92 9.15 -1.86
N ASN A 107 -10.11 9.75 -1.87
CA ASN A 107 -10.51 10.69 -2.92
C ASN A 107 -10.35 12.15 -2.48
N ASP A 108 -10.72 12.45 -1.24
CA ASP A 108 -10.66 13.78 -0.65
C ASP A 108 -9.21 14.33 -0.58
N ALA A 109 -9.01 15.54 -1.11
CA ALA A 109 -7.71 16.17 -1.19
C ALA A 109 -7.15 16.62 0.17
N ALA A 110 -8.00 17.05 1.10
CA ALA A 110 -7.58 17.45 2.44
C ALA A 110 -7.13 16.22 3.25
N ILE A 111 -7.90 15.13 3.19
CA ILE A 111 -7.56 13.87 3.87
C ILE A 111 -6.28 13.25 3.28
N LYS A 112 -6.12 13.31 1.96
CA LYS A 112 -4.86 12.91 1.28
C LYS A 112 -3.65 13.62 1.83
N LYS A 113 -3.75 14.93 2.06
CA LYS A 113 -2.64 15.75 2.53
C LYS A 113 -2.22 15.30 3.93
N VAL A 114 -3.18 15.18 4.84
CA VAL A 114 -2.96 14.70 6.21
C VAL A 114 -2.26 13.33 6.20
N LEU A 115 -2.81 12.36 5.46
CA LEU A 115 -2.25 11.00 5.42
C LEU A 115 -0.85 10.92 4.81
N LYS A 116 -0.43 11.89 3.99
CA LYS A 116 0.95 11.97 3.50
C LYS A 116 1.90 12.53 4.55
N GLU A 117 1.42 13.45 5.38
CA GLU A 117 2.20 14.07 6.45
C GLU A 117 2.36 13.13 7.66
N THR A 118 1.35 12.29 7.93
CA THR A 118 1.32 11.38 9.10
C THR A 118 1.86 9.97 8.84
N ASP A 119 2.62 9.76 7.77
CA ASP A 119 3.14 8.44 7.37
C ASP A 119 2.05 7.36 7.17
N GLY A 120 0.85 7.75 6.74
CA GLY A 120 -0.24 6.83 6.40
C GLY A 120 -0.96 6.19 7.60
N LEU A 121 -1.33 4.91 7.48
CA LEU A 121 -2.15 4.19 8.47
C LEU A 121 -1.27 3.38 9.44
N GLY A 122 -1.28 3.83 10.71
CA GLY A 122 -0.47 3.23 11.77
C GLY A 122 1.03 3.53 11.60
N THR A 123 1.80 3.27 12.65
CA THR A 123 3.25 3.49 12.68
C THR A 123 4.03 2.29 12.16
N ASP A 124 5.25 2.48 11.69
CA ASP A 124 6.12 1.39 11.22
C ASP A 124 6.22 0.21 12.19
N ALA A 125 6.30 0.50 13.50
CA ALA A 125 6.38 -0.52 14.55
C ALA A 125 5.10 -1.39 14.71
N THR A 126 3.94 -0.93 14.23
CA THR A 126 2.65 -1.60 14.48
C THR A 126 2.06 -2.28 13.25
N ARG A 127 2.43 -1.87 12.04
CA ARG A 127 1.82 -2.37 10.79
C ARG A 127 1.91 -3.88 10.62
N ALA A 128 3.11 -4.46 10.80
CA ALA A 128 3.29 -5.90 10.70
C ALA A 128 2.43 -6.66 11.72
N GLY A 129 2.36 -6.16 12.96
CA GLY A 129 1.53 -6.76 14.01
C GLY A 129 0.03 -6.70 13.73
N ILE A 130 -0.45 -5.62 13.08
CA ILE A 130 -1.85 -5.52 12.65
C ILE A 130 -2.15 -6.51 11.53
N ILE A 131 -1.29 -6.63 10.52
CA ILE A 131 -1.45 -7.62 9.44
C ILE A 131 -1.52 -9.04 10.02
N ASP A 132 -0.60 -9.40 10.91
CA ASP A 132 -0.59 -10.70 11.59
C ASP A 132 -1.86 -10.93 12.44
N LEU A 133 -2.37 -9.88 13.09
CA LEU A 133 -3.61 -9.95 13.84
C LEU A 133 -4.81 -10.28 12.92
N LEU A 134 -4.89 -9.67 11.74
CA LEU A 134 -5.96 -9.92 10.78
C LEU A 134 -5.94 -11.38 10.26
N PHE A 135 -4.75 -11.94 10.02
CA PHE A 135 -4.59 -13.37 9.73
C PHE A 135 -5.02 -14.25 10.90
N LYS A 136 -4.56 -13.93 12.12
CA LYS A 136 -4.89 -14.69 13.34
C LYS A 136 -6.39 -14.71 13.65
N ARG A 137 -7.09 -13.64 13.29
CA ARG A 137 -8.55 -13.53 13.42
C ARG A 137 -9.31 -14.23 12.29
N GLY A 138 -8.62 -14.69 11.25
CA GLY A 138 -9.21 -15.36 10.10
C GLY A 138 -9.94 -14.41 9.15
N PHE A 139 -9.60 -13.12 9.14
CA PHE A 139 -10.17 -12.14 8.20
C PHE A 139 -9.43 -12.10 6.88
N LEU A 140 -8.14 -12.46 6.91
CA LEU A 140 -7.27 -12.57 5.73
C LEU A 140 -6.75 -14.00 5.62
N GLN A 141 -6.46 -14.41 4.39
CA GLN A 141 -5.82 -15.68 4.05
C GLN A 141 -4.76 -15.49 2.96
N ARG A 142 -3.78 -16.39 2.91
CA ARG A 142 -2.77 -16.41 1.85
C ARG A 142 -3.15 -17.42 0.78
N GLN A 143 -3.10 -17.00 -0.48
CA GLN A 143 -3.21 -17.84 -1.67
C GLN A 143 -1.89 -17.71 -2.44
N GLY A 144 -0.95 -18.60 -2.14
CA GLY A 144 0.44 -18.44 -2.59
C GLY A 144 1.06 -17.18 -2.01
N LYS A 145 1.47 -16.24 -2.87
CA LYS A 145 2.00 -14.92 -2.47
C LYS A 145 0.91 -13.85 -2.30
N ALA A 146 -0.30 -14.12 -2.78
CA ALA A 146 -1.41 -13.19 -2.69
C ALA A 146 -2.10 -13.28 -1.32
N ILE A 147 -2.60 -12.14 -0.86
CA ILE A 147 -3.43 -11.97 0.32
C ILE A 147 -4.85 -11.69 -0.17
N THR A 148 -5.81 -12.47 0.30
CA THR A 148 -7.23 -12.29 0.00
C THR A 148 -8.04 -12.22 1.28
N ALA A 149 -9.15 -11.47 1.25
CA ALA A 149 -10.12 -11.47 2.34
C ALA A 149 -10.86 -12.81 2.37
N THR A 150 -11.13 -13.32 3.58
CA THR A 150 -12.00 -14.48 3.77
C THR A 150 -13.46 -14.06 3.71
N GLU A 151 -14.38 -15.01 3.58
CA GLU A 151 -15.83 -14.74 3.69
C GLU A 151 -16.19 -14.04 5.01
N VAL A 152 -15.51 -14.41 6.10
CA VAL A 152 -15.68 -13.77 7.41
C VAL A 152 -15.20 -12.32 7.39
N GLY A 153 -14.03 -12.05 6.78
CA GLY A 153 -13.50 -10.70 6.63
C GLY A 153 -14.41 -9.80 5.80
N VAL A 154 -14.91 -10.32 4.67
CA VAL A 154 -15.85 -9.60 3.81
C VAL A 154 -17.17 -9.32 4.54
N ALA A 155 -17.73 -10.32 5.22
CA ALA A 155 -18.96 -10.16 5.97
C ALA A 155 -18.82 -9.13 7.12
N LEU A 156 -17.67 -9.10 7.79
CA LEU A 156 -17.37 -8.10 8.82
C LEU A 156 -17.34 -6.69 8.23
N ILE A 157 -16.62 -6.48 7.12
CA ILE A 157 -16.54 -5.17 6.47
C ILE A 157 -17.92 -4.69 6.01
N ASN A 158 -18.74 -5.59 5.44
CA ASN A 158 -20.10 -5.26 5.00
C ASN A 158 -21.06 -4.95 6.16
N ALA A 159 -20.78 -5.48 7.36
CA ALA A 159 -21.57 -5.20 8.54
C ALA A 159 -21.12 -3.94 9.30
N LEU A 160 -19.98 -3.36 8.96
CA LEU A 160 -19.47 -2.15 9.60
C LEU A 160 -19.93 -0.89 8.82
N PRO A 161 -20.16 0.24 9.51
CA PRO A 161 -20.44 1.49 8.83
C PRO A 161 -19.21 1.95 8.02
N PRO A 162 -19.39 2.66 6.89
CA PRO A 162 -18.28 3.10 6.04
C PRO A 162 -17.17 3.86 6.79
N MET A 163 -17.55 4.67 7.78
CA MET A 163 -16.57 5.42 8.59
C MET A 163 -15.58 4.53 9.37
N ALA A 164 -15.93 3.26 9.64
CA ALA A 164 -15.08 2.30 10.34
C ALA A 164 -14.24 1.44 9.39
N THR A 165 -14.48 1.50 8.09
CA THR A 165 -13.80 0.71 7.06
C THR A 165 -12.92 1.55 6.14
N LEU A 166 -13.17 2.87 6.10
CA LEU A 166 -12.39 3.85 5.35
C LEU A 166 -11.30 4.51 6.23
N PRO A 167 -10.17 4.95 5.64
CA PRO A 167 -9.05 5.54 6.39
C PRO A 167 -9.33 6.97 6.89
N ASP A 168 -10.39 7.60 6.40
CA ASP A 168 -10.76 9.01 6.60
C ASP A 168 -10.84 9.39 8.08
N MET A 169 -11.52 8.58 8.88
CA MET A 169 -11.65 8.80 10.33
C MET A 169 -10.29 8.75 11.02
N THR A 170 -9.42 7.82 10.62
CA THR A 170 -8.07 7.71 11.19
C THR A 170 -7.22 8.93 10.86
N ALA A 171 -7.30 9.44 9.62
CA ALA A 171 -6.60 10.65 9.22
C ALA A 171 -7.00 11.85 10.08
N GLN A 172 -8.30 12.04 10.31
CA GLN A 172 -8.80 13.15 11.13
C GLN A 172 -8.31 13.08 12.57
N TRP A 173 -8.24 11.87 13.13
CA TRP A 173 -7.71 11.65 14.47
C TRP A 173 -6.22 11.96 14.55
N GLU A 174 -5.41 11.45 13.62
CA GLU A 174 -3.97 11.72 13.59
C GLU A 174 -3.67 13.21 13.44
N ALA A 175 -4.43 13.93 12.60
CA ALA A 175 -4.33 15.39 12.49
C ALA A 175 -4.63 16.09 13.83
N THR A 176 -5.68 15.67 14.52
CA THR A 176 -6.07 16.26 15.81
C THR A 176 -5.04 15.94 16.89
N LEU A 177 -4.54 14.70 16.95
CA LEU A 177 -3.49 14.29 17.88
C LEU A 177 -2.18 15.06 17.62
N THR A 178 -1.84 15.29 16.36
CA THR A 178 -0.70 16.13 15.96
C THR A 178 -0.91 17.56 16.47
N ALA A 179 -2.08 18.15 16.24
CA ALA A 179 -2.41 19.48 16.75
C ALA A 179 -2.36 19.56 18.29
N ILE A 180 -2.72 18.49 19.02
CA ILE A 180 -2.56 18.44 20.48
C ILE A 180 -1.07 18.47 20.85
N SER A 181 -0.24 17.69 20.16
CA SER A 181 1.20 17.64 20.41
C SER A 181 1.89 18.98 20.18
N GLU A 182 1.38 19.75 19.21
CA GLU A 182 1.82 21.11 18.88
C GLU A 182 1.16 22.19 19.74
N LYS A 183 0.30 21.81 20.71
CA LYS A 183 -0.45 22.72 21.59
C LYS A 183 -1.44 23.64 20.87
N ASN A 184 -1.88 23.25 19.67
CA ASN A 184 -2.88 23.97 18.86
C ASN A 184 -4.33 23.61 19.25
N THR A 185 -4.57 22.49 19.91
CA THR A 185 -5.90 22.08 20.39
C THR A 185 -5.83 21.35 21.73
N SER A 186 -6.96 21.21 22.41
CA SER A 186 -7.04 20.59 23.74
C SER A 186 -7.36 19.09 23.67
N TYR A 187 -7.04 18.37 24.75
CA TYR A 187 -7.47 16.98 24.92
C TYR A 187 -9.00 16.83 24.86
N LEU A 188 -9.73 17.75 25.48
CA LEU A 188 -11.20 17.69 25.56
C LEU A 188 -11.86 17.86 24.18
N SER A 189 -11.29 18.71 23.32
CA SER A 189 -11.80 18.92 21.95
C SER A 189 -11.61 17.70 21.05
N PHE A 190 -10.72 16.77 21.38
CA PHE A 190 -10.61 15.47 20.70
C PHE A 190 -11.53 14.41 21.33
N MET A 191 -11.51 14.28 22.66
CA MET A 191 -12.18 13.18 23.34
C MET A 191 -13.71 13.28 23.37
N GLN A 192 -14.26 14.49 23.45
CA GLN A 192 -15.72 14.69 23.47
C GLN A 192 -16.37 14.21 22.16
N PRO A 193 -15.94 14.67 20.96
CA PRO A 193 -16.44 14.13 19.71
C PRO A 193 -16.25 12.62 19.57
N LEU A 194 -15.06 12.10 19.92
CA LEU A 194 -14.77 10.67 19.84
C LEU A 194 -15.74 9.84 20.70
N THR A 195 -16.01 10.28 21.92
CA THR A 195 -16.91 9.57 22.84
C THR A 195 -18.35 9.56 22.31
N ASN A 196 -18.79 10.64 21.68
CA ASN A 196 -20.10 10.72 21.04
C ASN A 196 -20.18 9.77 19.83
N THR A 197 -19.15 9.78 18.96
CA THR A 197 -19.06 8.84 17.83
C THR A 197 -19.12 7.38 18.29
N VAL A 198 -18.41 7.03 19.37
CA VAL A 198 -18.46 5.67 19.93
C VAL A 198 -19.85 5.32 20.44
N HIS A 199 -20.53 6.24 21.14
CA HIS A 199 -21.92 6.02 21.58
C HIS A 199 -22.86 5.77 20.40
N GLU A 200 -22.79 6.60 19.36
CA GLU A 200 -23.61 6.46 18.15
C GLU A 200 -23.34 5.13 17.45
N MET A 201 -22.07 4.73 17.32
CA MET A 201 -21.70 3.44 16.72
C MET A 201 -22.25 2.25 17.51
N VAL A 202 -22.16 2.29 18.84
CA VAL A 202 -22.70 1.23 19.71
C VAL A 202 -24.22 1.15 19.63
N GLN A 203 -24.90 2.30 19.65
CA GLN A 203 -26.36 2.37 19.49
C GLN A 203 -26.79 1.81 18.14
N SER A 204 -26.13 2.22 17.04
CA SER A 204 -26.41 1.70 15.70
C SER A 204 -26.16 0.19 15.62
N ALA A 205 -25.06 -0.29 16.19
CA ALA A 205 -24.75 -1.71 16.20
C ALA A 205 -25.78 -2.55 16.99
N SER A 206 -26.38 -1.99 18.04
CA SER A 206 -27.41 -2.68 18.83
C SER A 206 -28.72 -2.90 18.06
N GLN A 207 -28.99 -2.05 17.07
CA GLN A 207 -30.18 -2.13 16.23
C GLN A 207 -29.97 -2.95 14.96
N GLN A 208 -28.71 -3.29 14.65
CA GLN A 208 -28.37 -4.02 13.44
C GLN A 208 -28.60 -5.52 13.61
N SER A 209 -29.23 -6.14 12.61
CA SER A 209 -29.36 -7.61 12.56
C SER A 209 -28.07 -8.25 12.05
N PHE A 210 -27.53 -9.19 12.82
CA PHE A 210 -26.33 -9.97 12.47
C PHE A 210 -26.66 -11.39 11.95
N ALA A 211 -27.93 -11.67 11.67
CA ALA A 211 -28.40 -13.01 11.30
C ALA A 211 -27.76 -13.58 10.02
N GLY A 212 -27.31 -12.71 9.10
CA GLY A 212 -26.64 -13.09 7.85
C GLY A 212 -25.12 -13.29 7.96
N LEU A 213 -24.52 -13.14 9.14
CA LEU A 213 -23.08 -13.30 9.31
C LEU A 213 -22.67 -14.79 9.36
N PRO A 214 -21.52 -15.14 8.74
CA PRO A 214 -21.00 -16.50 8.80
C PRO A 214 -20.74 -16.92 10.24
N LYS A 215 -21.17 -18.14 10.61
CA LYS A 215 -20.97 -18.69 11.95
C LYS A 215 -19.51 -19.09 12.12
N VAL A 216 -18.77 -18.31 12.87
CA VAL A 216 -17.37 -18.63 13.22
C VAL A 216 -17.35 -19.27 14.60
N ALA A 217 -16.64 -20.40 14.73
CA ALA A 217 -16.46 -21.05 16.03
C ALA A 217 -15.71 -20.10 16.98
N PHE A 218 -16.41 -19.60 18.01
CA PHE A 218 -15.78 -18.79 19.06
C PHE A 218 -14.83 -19.67 19.87
N LYS A 219 -13.52 -19.48 19.69
CA LYS A 219 -12.51 -20.10 20.53
C LYS A 219 -12.17 -19.14 21.67
N PRO A 220 -12.71 -19.30 22.89
CA PRO A 220 -12.36 -18.42 24.00
C PRO A 220 -10.84 -18.48 24.22
N LYS A 221 -10.22 -17.32 24.51
CA LYS A 221 -8.82 -17.28 24.96
C LYS A 221 -8.72 -18.19 26.18
N ARG A 222 -7.99 -19.33 26.06
CA ARG A 222 -7.61 -20.15 27.21
C ARG A 222 -6.98 -19.21 28.23
N GLY A 223 -7.61 -19.07 29.40
CA GLY A 223 -7.06 -18.30 30.52
C GLY A 223 -5.63 -18.76 30.80
N LYS A 224 -4.74 -17.81 31.10
CA LYS A 224 -3.34 -18.10 31.46
C LYS A 224 -3.37 -19.18 32.56
N ARG A 225 -2.77 -20.35 32.29
CA ARG A 225 -2.60 -21.41 33.30
C ARG A 225 -1.93 -20.78 34.52
N ALA A 226 -2.59 -20.85 35.68
CA ALA A 226 -1.99 -20.45 36.95
C ALA A 226 -0.69 -21.24 37.15
N PHE A 227 0.39 -20.52 37.45
CA PHE A 227 1.72 -21.09 37.69
C PHE A 227 1.66 -21.94 38.98
N GLN A 228 1.56 -23.26 38.86
CA GLN A 228 1.68 -24.16 40.01
C GLN A 228 3.16 -24.24 40.44
N LYS A 229 3.47 -23.67 41.61
CA LYS A 229 4.76 -23.84 42.28
C LYS A 229 4.99 -25.32 42.58
N LYS A 230 5.98 -25.94 41.95
CA LYS A 230 6.46 -27.28 42.33
C LYS A 230 7.10 -27.19 43.72
N THR A 231 6.47 -27.81 44.72
CA THR A 231 7.10 -28.07 46.02
C THR A 231 8.12 -29.19 45.86
N THR A 232 9.40 -28.87 46.02
CA THR A 232 10.48 -29.85 46.12
C THR A 232 10.38 -30.57 47.47
N LYS A 233 10.02 -31.86 47.47
CA LYS A 233 10.19 -32.72 48.64
C LYS A 233 11.69 -32.95 48.87
N LYS A 234 12.20 -32.55 50.04
CA LYS A 234 13.51 -32.98 50.55
C LYS A 234 13.47 -34.50 50.74
N ALA A 235 14.45 -35.19 50.16
CA ALA A 235 14.74 -36.57 50.52
C ALA A 235 15.44 -36.59 51.88
N SER A 236 14.96 -37.44 52.78
CA SER A 236 15.66 -37.88 53.98
C SER A 236 16.73 -38.91 53.63
#